data_AF-A0A366XSX8-F1
#
_entry.id   AF-A0A366XSX8-F1
#
_cell.length_a   1.000
_cell.length_b   1.000
_cell.length_c   1.000
_cell.angle_alpha   90.00
_cell.angle_beta   90.00
_cell.angle_gamma   90.00
#
_symmetry.space_group_name_H-M   'P 1'
#
loop_
_entity.id
_entity.type
_entity.pdbx_description
1 polymer ?
#
loop_
_entity_poly.entity_id
_entity_poly.type
_entity_poly.pdbx_seq_one_letter_code
_entity_poly.pdbx_strand_id
1 'polypeptide(L)' 'MKHMPYYMSFLGFFLTLLFSGLIGRVLDINWLMFYYYKETPSDGIIFEAGVSWLPIILSLIVSYLSWKLGKRKFPN' A
#
# COMPACT_ATOMS: atom_id res chain seq x y z
N MET A 1 -20.07 -16.82 5.72
CA MET A 1 -18.89 -16.21 6.37
C MET A 1 -19.03 -14.68 6.35
N LYS A 2 -19.68 -14.11 7.38
CA LYS A 2 -20.11 -12.69 7.40
C LYS A 2 -18.97 -11.66 7.27
N HIS A 3 -17.76 -12.02 7.69
CA HIS A 3 -16.60 -11.12 7.72
C HIS A 3 -15.64 -11.28 6.52
N MET A 4 -15.86 -12.27 5.65
CA MET A 4 -14.99 -12.58 4.50
C MET A 4 -14.70 -11.36 3.59
N PRO A 5 -15.68 -10.50 3.26
CA PRO A 5 -15.42 -9.35 2.39
C PRO A 5 -14.43 -8.35 3.01
N TYR A 6 -14.39 -8.23 4.33
CA TYR A 6 -13.47 -7.31 5.02
C TYR A 6 -12.04 -7.85 5.01
N TYR A 7 -11.85 -9.16 5.21
CA TYR A 7 -10.54 -9.80 5.07
C TYR A 7 -10.00 -9.68 3.65
N MET A 8 -10.84 -9.84 2.62
CA MET A 8 -10.44 -9.62 1.22
C MET A 8 -10.03 -8.17 0.94
N SER A 9 -10.76 -7.20 1.50
CA SER A 9 -10.43 -5.77 1.43
C SER A 9 -9.06 -5.47 2.05
N PHE A 10 -8.86 -5.93 3.29
CA PHE A 10 -7.63 -5.73 4.04
C PHE A 10 -6.45 -6.37 3.32
N LEU A 11 -6.60 -7.64 2.90
CA LEU A 11 -5.58 -8.36 2.15
C LEU A 11 -5.23 -7.66 0.84
N GLY A 12 -6.23 -7.19 0.08
CA GLY A 12 -6.03 -6.45 -1.17
C GLY A 12 -5.27 -5.14 -0.97
N PHE A 13 -5.53 -4.42 0.11
CA PHE A 13 -4.80 -3.19 0.46
C PHE A 13 -3.30 -3.45 0.63
N PHE A 14 -2.92 -4.38 1.51
CA PHE A 14 -1.51 -4.66 1.81
C PHE A 14 -0.77 -5.28 0.63
N LEU A 15 -1.42 -6.17 -0.13
CA LEU A 15 -0.83 -6.73 -1.35
C LEU A 15 -0.55 -5.62 -2.38
N THR A 16 -1.48 -4.68 -2.55
CA THR A 16 -1.27 -3.57 -3.51
C THR A 16 -0.11 -2.69 -3.08
N LEU A 17 -0.01 -2.34 -1.80
CA LEU A 17 1.15 -1.58 -1.30
C LEU A 17 2.46 -2.33 -1.50
N LEU A 18 2.49 -3.63 -1.19
CA LEU A 18 3.66 -4.47 -1.36
C LEU A 18 4.09 -4.54 -2.82
N PHE A 19 3.17 -4.83 -3.74
CA PHE A 19 3.47 -4.90 -5.17
C PHE A 19 3.84 -3.54 -5.74
N SER A 20 3.16 -2.45 -5.38
CA SER A 20 3.53 -1.10 -5.79
C SER A 20 4.95 -0.76 -5.35
N GLY A 21 5.33 -1.06 -4.10
CA GLY A 21 6.69 -0.83 -3.60
C GLY A 21 7.74 -1.69 -4.33
N LEU A 22 7.45 -2.97 -4.57
CA LEU A 22 8.33 -3.86 -5.32
C LEU A 22 8.50 -3.41 -6.78
N ILE A 23 7.42 -3.07 -7.46
CA ILE A 23 7.43 -2.56 -8.84
C ILE A 23 8.17 -1.24 -8.91
N GLY A 24 7.90 -0.32 -7.97
CA GLY A 24 8.59 0.95 -7.85
C GLY A 24 10.10 0.76 -7.74
N ARG A 25 10.54 -0.21 -6.94
CA ARG A 25 11.97 -0.54 -6.78
C ARG A 25 12.58 -1.23 -8.00
N VAL A 26 11.87 -2.13 -8.67
CA VAL A 26 12.39 -2.88 -9.84
C VAL A 26 12.48 -1.97 -11.07
N LEU A 27 11.51 -1.08 -11.25
CA LEU A 27 11.43 -0.17 -12.40
C LEU A 27 12.02 1.22 -12.13
N ASP A 28 12.61 1.43 -10.96
CA ASP A 28 13.15 2.72 -10.49
C ASP A 28 12.13 3.87 -10.57
N ILE A 29 10.85 3.57 -10.32
CA ILE A 29 9.76 4.54 -10.32
C ILE A 29 9.65 5.15 -8.94
N ASN A 30 10.33 6.28 -8.77
CA ASN A 30 10.28 7.18 -7.63
C ASN A 30 8.86 7.37 -7.04
N TRP A 31 7.85 7.56 -7.90
CA TRP A 31 6.47 7.79 -7.46
C TRP A 31 5.78 6.58 -6.82
N LEU A 32 6.33 5.38 -6.95
CA LEU A 32 5.79 4.15 -6.37
C LEU A 32 6.61 3.66 -5.17
N MET A 33 7.71 4.33 -4.86
CA MET A 33 8.62 3.96 -3.78
C MET A 33 8.33 4.70 -2.47
N PHE A 34 8.72 4.05 -1.37
CA PHE A 34 8.84 4.68 -0.07
C PHE A 34 10.25 5.25 0.03
N TYR A 35 10.37 6.55 0.26
CA TYR A 35 11.66 7.21 0.41
C TYR A 35 12.09 7.15 1.87
N TYR A 36 13.30 6.67 2.09
CA TYR A 36 13.97 6.79 3.37
C TYR A 36 15.17 7.71 3.14
N TYR A 37 15.02 8.99 3.48
CA TYR A 37 16.15 9.91 3.46
C TYR A 37 16.84 9.83 4.83
N LYS A 38 18.08 9.36 4.83
CA LYS A 38 18.94 9.35 6.02
C LYS A 38 20.03 10.37 5.79
N GLU A 39 19.79 11.62 6.16
CA GLU A 39 20.91 12.51 6.41
C GLU A 39 21.55 12.05 7.72
N THR A 40 22.87 11.90 7.72
CA THR A 40 23.64 11.72 8.95
C THR A 40 24.32 13.05 9.25
N PRO A 41 23.60 14.10 9.70
CA PRO A 41 24.26 15.32 10.11
C PRO A 41 25.01 15.05 11.42
N SER A 42 26.13 15.74 11.62
CA SER A 42 26.99 15.63 12.79
C SER A 42 26.30 15.92 14.13
N ASP A 43 25.06 16.43 14.12
CA ASP A 43 24.29 16.89 15.28
C ASP A 43 23.05 16.04 15.65
N GLY A 44 22.80 14.92 14.97
CA GLY A 44 21.71 14.01 15.37
C GLY A 44 21.05 13.29 14.20
N ILE A 45 20.46 12.12 14.45
CA ILE A 45 19.84 11.33 13.39
C ILE A 45 18.45 11.91 13.08
N ILE A 46 18.31 12.63 11.97
CA ILE A 46 17.01 13.05 11.42
C ILE A 46 16.57 11.97 10.44
N PHE A 47 15.56 11.19 10.82
CA PHE A 47 14.91 10.24 9.92
C PHE A 47 13.73 10.93 9.22
N GLU A 48 13.87 11.21 7.93
CA GLU A 48 12.76 11.68 7.11
C GLU A 48 12.22 10.52 6.28
N ALA A 49 11.08 9.97 6.72
CA ALA A 49 10.34 8.94 5.99
C ALA A 49 9.32 9.64 5.08
N GLY A 50 9.60 9.67 3.78
CA GLY A 50 8.71 10.20 2.75
C GLY A 50 7.87 9.07 2.15
N VAL A 51 6.55 9.14 2.29
CA VAL A 51 5.66 8.16 1.66
C VAL A 51 5.03 8.79 0.41
N SER A 52 5.19 8.13 -0.73
CA SER A 52 4.45 8.52 -1.93
C SER A 52 2.96 8.23 -1.76
N TRP A 53 2.10 9.21 -2.05
CA TRP A 53 0.64 9.06 -1.92
C TRP A 53 0.03 8.13 -2.97
N LEU A 54 0.71 7.93 -4.10
CA LEU A 54 0.15 7.20 -5.25
C LEU A 54 -0.08 5.71 -4.95
N PRO A 55 0.87 4.95 -4.36
CA PRO A 55 0.62 3.60 -3.84
C PRO A 55 -0.55 3.53 -2.84
N ILE A 56 -0.70 4.54 -1.98
CA ILE A 56 -1.76 4.59 -0.98
C ILE A 56 -3.13 4.70 -1.67
N ILE A 57 -3.29 5.66 -2.58
CA ILE A 57 -4.55 5.85 -3.32
C ILE A 57 -4.91 4.58 -4.09
N LEU A 58 -3.93 3.97 -4.76
CA LEU A 58 -4.13 2.73 -5.51
C LEU A 58 -4.60 1.58 -4.60
N SER A 59 -3.96 1.44 -3.44
CA SER A 59 -4.33 0.42 -2.46
C SER A 59 -5.73 0.59 -1.88
N LEU A 60 -6.20 1.84 -1.70
CA LEU A 60 -7.58 2.13 -1.28
C LEU A 60 -8.60 1.72 -2.35
N ILE A 61 -8.31 2.00 -3.62
CA ILE A 61 -9.18 1.60 -4.75
C ILE A 61 -9.28 0.08 -4.82
N VAL A 62 -8.15 -0.64 -4.76
CA VAL A 62 -8.12 -2.10 -4.81
C VAL A 62 -8.83 -2.70 -3.58
N SER A 63 -8.65 -2.12 -2.40
CA SER A 63 -9.35 -2.52 -1.18
C SER A 63 -10.87 -2.44 -1.36
N TYR A 64 -11.39 -1.30 -1.82
CA TYR A 64 -12.82 -1.12 -2.09
C TYR A 64 -13.36 -2.11 -3.12
N LEU A 65 -12.64 -2.34 -4.21
CA LEU A 65 -13.02 -3.33 -5.23
C LEU A 65 -13.05 -4.75 -4.65
N SER A 66 -12.05 -5.11 -3.84
CA SER A 66 -11.94 -6.41 -3.18
C SER A 66 -13.09 -6.65 -2.20
N TRP A 67 -13.48 -5.61 -1.44
CA TRP A 67 -14.67 -5.66 -0.59
C TRP A 67 -15.95 -5.86 -1.40
N LYS A 68 -16.12 -5.09 -2.49
CA LYS A 68 -17.29 -5.17 -3.37
C LYS A 68 -17.41 -6.56 -4.02
N LEU A 69 -16.29 -7.15 -4.44
CA LEU A 69 -16.22 -8.52 -4.96
C LEU A 69 -16.55 -9.54 -3.87
N GLY A 70 -15.97 -9.39 -2.68
CA GLY A 70 -16.24 -10.26 -1.53
C GLY A 70 -17.73 -10.28 -1.16
N LYS A 71 -18.40 -9.11 -1.14
CA LYS A 71 -19.84 -9.02 -0.90
C LYS A 71 -20.69 -9.70 -1.97
N ARG A 72 -20.27 -9.67 -3.24
CA ARG A 72 -20.98 -10.36 -4.33
C ARG A 72 -20.83 -11.87 -4.24
N LYS A 73 -19.64 -12.36 -3.85
CA LYS A 73 -19.32 -13.80 -3.82
C LYS A 73 -19.81 -14.48 -2.54
N PHE A 74 -19.84 -13.76 -1.43
CA PHE A 74 -20.35 -14.23 -0.15
C PHE A 74 -21.52 -13.33 0.28
N PRO A 75 -22.65 -13.37 -0.45
CA PRO A 75 -23.88 -12.78 0.06
C PRO A 75 -24.23 -13.49 1.37
N ASN A 76 -24.58 -12.73 2.41
CA ASN A 76 -25.03 -13.30 3.67
C ASN A 76 -26.25 -14.18 3.47
#